data_AF-A0A443QL65-F1
#
_entry.id   AF-A0A443QL65-F1
#
_cell.length_a   1.000
_cell.length_b   1.000
_cell.length_c   1.000
_cell.angle_alpha   90.00
_cell.angle_beta   90.00
_cell.angle_gamma   90.00
#
_symmetry.space_group_name_H-M   'P 1'
#
loop_
_entity.id
_entity.type
_entity.pdbx_description
1 polymer ?
#
loop_
_entity_poly.entity_id
_entity_poly.type
_entity_poly.pdbx_seq_one_letter_code
_entity_poly.pdbx_strand_id
1 'polypeptide(L)'
;LTPFCPVDKCPLLDSFPLDKPSIYIRSIVDELIIRCDFAKSGCIFLFYVKDLRNHTAICQYNPRNQLKCAKCDQMFPRARQMPLHKFEELLDSCNQAKKEAEEFKALIQKFEAVVIEKMSKLNLSYLIPVKQKMSQMRNDGQKANCSTKTDNDKILFESQASNIQTNDSSQPSNHSIESNTFNQNSESREKHTSHIKSICDQCYNAVCAYRDYLIKELEKIKRNQATIETRFSQKMNSKRKYDEVYWVYN
;
A
#
# COMPACT_ATOMS: atom_id res chain seq x y z
N LEU A 1 16.58 55.68 -27.78
CA LEU A 1 18.02 55.51 -27.44
C LEU A 1 18.71 55.07 -28.72
N THR A 2 19.60 55.89 -29.26
CA THR A 2 20.37 55.51 -30.45
C THR A 2 21.32 54.38 -30.06
N PRO A 3 21.30 53.23 -30.74
CA PRO A 3 22.22 52.16 -30.41
C PRO A 3 23.65 52.61 -30.75
N PHE A 4 24.60 52.35 -29.85
CA PHE A 4 26.02 52.61 -30.07
C PHE A 4 26.78 51.29 -30.01
N CYS A 5 27.84 51.15 -30.80
CA CYS A 5 28.72 50.01 -30.75
C CYS A 5 29.41 49.97 -29.36
N PRO A 6 29.42 48.83 -28.66
CA PRO A 6 29.97 48.75 -27.30
C PRO A 6 31.51 48.90 -27.25
N VAL A 7 32.20 48.75 -28.39
CA VAL A 7 33.66 48.78 -28.46
C VAL A 7 34.19 50.21 -28.65
N ASP A 8 33.67 50.91 -29.66
CA ASP A 8 34.16 52.24 -30.06
C ASP A 8 33.15 53.37 -29.75
N LYS A 9 31.95 53.03 -29.26
CA LYS A 9 30.83 53.96 -28.99
C LYS A 9 30.38 54.73 -30.23
N CYS A 10 30.66 54.24 -31.44
CA CYS A 10 30.14 54.84 -32.66
C CYS A 10 28.63 54.57 -32.80
N PRO A 11 27.83 55.53 -33.30
CA PRO A 11 26.40 55.33 -33.49
C PRO A 11 26.17 54.23 -34.53
N LEU A 12 25.43 53.20 -34.14
CA LEU A 12 24.93 52.19 -35.07
C LEU A 12 23.73 52.80 -35.78
N LEU A 13 23.88 53.06 -37.07
CA LEU A 13 22.80 53.58 -37.89
C LEU A 13 21.87 52.41 -38.21
N ASP A 14 20.59 52.52 -37.83
CA ASP A 14 19.56 51.50 -38.13
C ASP A 14 19.40 51.25 -39.64
N SER A 15 19.86 52.18 -40.48
CA SER A 15 19.87 52.08 -41.94
C SER A 15 21.02 51.25 -42.52
N PHE A 16 22.01 50.85 -41.71
CA PHE A 16 23.12 50.01 -42.14
C PHE A 16 22.95 48.61 -41.56
N PRO A 17 22.42 47.65 -42.33
CA PRO A 17 22.32 46.28 -41.85
C PRO A 17 23.74 45.77 -41.54
N LEU A 18 23.90 45.17 -40.36
CA LEU A 18 25.15 44.51 -40.00
C LEU A 18 25.41 43.40 -41.03
N ASP A 19 26.50 43.54 -41.78
CA ASP A 19 26.89 42.54 -42.75
C ASP A 19 27.18 41.21 -42.06
N LYS A 20 26.84 40.12 -42.74
CA LYS A 20 27.23 38.79 -42.27
C LYS A 20 28.76 38.71 -42.25
N PRO A 21 29.37 38.06 -41.24
CA PRO A 21 30.80 37.83 -41.22
C PRO A 21 31.28 37.15 -42.51
N SER A 22 32.54 37.39 -42.89
CA SER A 22 33.13 36.75 -44.07
C SER A 22 33.13 35.22 -43.94
N ILE A 23 33.13 34.52 -45.07
CA ILE A 23 33.20 33.05 -45.11
C ILE A 23 34.44 32.56 -44.36
N TYR A 24 35.57 33.24 -44.52
CA TYR A 24 36.82 32.92 -43.85
C TYR A 24 36.69 32.96 -42.32
N ILE A 25 36.09 34.02 -41.76
CA ILE A 25 35.88 34.12 -40.30
C ILE A 25 34.96 33.00 -39.81
N ARG A 26 33.87 32.70 -40.54
CA ARG A 26 32.98 31.58 -40.20
C ARG A 26 33.71 30.23 -40.21
N SER A 27 34.53 29.99 -41.23
CA SER A 27 35.32 28.76 -41.34
C SER A 27 36.28 28.59 -40.17
N ILE A 28 36.93 29.66 -39.71
CA ILE A 28 37.81 29.59 -38.53
C ILE A 28 36.99 29.22 -37.28
N VAL A 29 35.83 29.84 -37.09
CA VAL A 29 34.95 29.56 -35.95
C VAL A 29 34.45 28.11 -35.99
N ASP A 30 34.10 27.61 -37.17
CA ASP A 30 33.59 26.25 -37.38
C ASP A 30 34.62 25.16 -37.03
N GLU A 31 35.91 25.45 -37.18
CA GLU A 31 37.04 24.55 -36.85
C GLU A 31 37.50 24.66 -35.38
N LEU A 32 36.86 25.49 -34.55
CA LEU A 32 37.15 25.52 -33.12
C LEU A 32 36.68 24.21 -32.46
N ILE A 33 37.53 23.63 -31.62
CA ILE A 33 37.18 22.43 -30.83
C ILE A 33 36.52 22.88 -29.54
N ILE A 34 35.32 22.37 -29.28
CA ILE A 34 34.53 22.66 -28.08
C ILE A 34 34.17 21.38 -27.33
N ARG A 35 33.82 21.54 -26.05
CA ARG A 35 33.29 20.46 -25.22
C ARG A 35 31.77 20.47 -25.26
N CYS A 36 31.16 19.29 -25.20
CA CYS A 36 29.71 19.15 -25.07
C CYS A 36 29.16 19.95 -23.88
N ASP A 37 28.05 20.67 -24.06
CA ASP A 37 27.33 21.37 -22.99
C ASP A 37 26.91 20.44 -21.85
N PHE A 38 26.68 19.16 -22.15
CA PHE A 38 26.32 18.12 -21.18
C PHE A 38 27.53 17.47 -20.50
N ALA A 39 28.69 18.16 -20.49
CA ALA A 39 29.89 17.71 -19.80
C ALA A 39 29.68 17.45 -18.30
N LYS A 40 28.88 18.30 -17.65
CA LYS A 40 28.52 18.14 -16.22
C LYS A 40 27.70 16.88 -15.96
N SER A 41 26.98 16.40 -16.97
CA SER A 41 26.18 15.17 -16.92
C SER A 41 26.99 13.93 -17.30
N GLY A 42 28.27 14.08 -17.65
CA GLY A 42 29.17 12.97 -17.97
C GLY A 42 29.60 12.88 -19.43
N CYS A 43 29.20 13.80 -20.31
CA CYS A 43 29.68 13.81 -21.69
C CYS A 43 31.17 14.21 -21.76
N ILE A 44 32.00 13.35 -22.31
CA ILE A 44 33.45 13.60 -22.47
C ILE A 44 33.85 13.97 -23.91
N PHE A 45 32.90 14.03 -24.84
CA PHE A 45 33.19 14.30 -26.24
C PHE A 45 33.65 15.76 -26.46
N LEU A 46 34.72 15.87 -27.26
CA LEU A 46 35.21 17.10 -27.87
C LEU A 46 34.96 17.00 -29.37
N PHE A 47 34.49 18.08 -29.99
CA PHE A 47 34.16 18.11 -31.42
C PHE A 47 34.25 19.55 -31.96
N TYR A 48 34.26 19.68 -33.28
CA TYR A 48 34.27 20.98 -33.95
C TYR A 48 32.94 21.71 -33.78
N VAL A 49 32.94 23.04 -33.73
CA VAL A 49 31.71 23.85 -33.59
C VAL A 49 30.67 23.50 -34.66
N LYS A 50 31.09 23.25 -35.90
CA LYS A 50 30.20 22.82 -37.00
C LYS A 50 29.41 21.54 -36.68
N ASP A 51 29.96 20.65 -35.86
CA ASP A 51 29.38 19.36 -35.51
C ASP A 51 28.49 19.41 -34.26
N LEU A 52 28.37 20.57 -33.60
CA LEU A 52 27.60 20.73 -32.36
C LEU A 52 26.15 20.28 -32.49
N ARG A 53 25.48 20.63 -33.58
CA ARG A 53 24.06 20.26 -33.80
C ARG A 53 23.91 18.75 -33.96
N ASN A 54 24.80 18.14 -34.73
CA ASN A 54 24.81 16.70 -34.98
C ASN A 54 25.06 15.93 -33.68
N HIS A 55 26.08 16.32 -32.90
CA HIS A 55 26.35 15.71 -31.61
C HIS A 55 25.17 15.87 -30.65
N THR A 56 24.58 17.07 -30.53
CA THR A 56 23.47 17.33 -29.61
C THR A 56 22.27 16.41 -29.86
N ALA A 57 21.97 16.13 -31.14
CA ALA A 57 20.88 15.24 -31.53
C ALA A 57 21.09 13.77 -31.11
N ILE A 58 22.36 13.31 -31.03
CA ILE A 58 22.69 11.92 -30.68
C ILE A 58 23.30 11.76 -29.27
N CYS A 59 23.57 12.87 -28.58
CA CYS A 59 24.25 12.86 -27.29
C CYS A 59 23.45 12.08 -26.25
N GLN A 60 24.06 11.03 -25.70
CA GLN A 60 23.43 10.19 -24.68
C GLN A 60 23.21 10.91 -23.35
N TYR A 61 23.82 12.08 -23.14
CA TYR A 61 23.67 12.89 -21.94
C TYR A 61 22.73 14.07 -22.13
N ASN A 62 22.19 14.27 -23.34
CA ASN A 62 21.21 15.32 -23.59
C ASN A 62 19.85 14.93 -22.99
N PRO A 63 19.32 15.66 -21.99
CA PRO A 63 18.05 15.36 -21.36
C PRO A 63 16.84 15.55 -22.29
N ARG A 64 17.00 16.33 -23.37
CA ARG A 64 15.96 16.57 -24.38
C ARG A 64 15.87 15.46 -25.42
N ASN A 65 16.91 14.62 -25.55
CA ASN A 65 16.85 13.50 -26.47
C ASN A 65 15.75 12.54 -26.04
N GLN A 66 14.83 12.27 -26.96
CA GLN A 66 13.76 11.32 -26.74
C GLN A 66 14.27 9.90 -27.03
N LEU A 67 13.93 8.97 -26.16
CA LEU A 67 14.17 7.55 -26.35
C LEU A 67 12.87 6.86 -26.72
N LYS A 68 12.92 6.02 -27.75
CA LYS A 68 11.83 5.12 -28.11
C LYS A 68 11.81 3.94 -27.13
N CYS A 69 10.66 3.65 -26.54
CA CYS A 69 10.46 2.45 -25.74
C CYS A 69 10.53 1.21 -26.64
N ALA A 70 11.34 0.22 -26.26
CA ALA A 70 11.50 -1.01 -27.03
C ALA A 70 10.25 -1.90 -27.06
N LYS A 71 9.28 -1.69 -26.16
CA LYS A 71 8.06 -2.52 -26.04
C LYS A 71 6.79 -1.85 -26.57
N CYS A 72 6.62 -0.54 -26.36
CA CYS A 72 5.36 0.16 -26.67
C CYS A 72 5.50 1.29 -27.70
N ASP A 73 6.67 1.43 -28.33
CA ASP A 73 6.97 2.40 -29.38
C ASP A 73 6.78 3.90 -29.03
N GLN A 74 6.42 4.22 -27.78
CA GLN A 74 6.29 5.59 -27.30
C GLN A 74 7.65 6.27 -27.08
N MET A 75 7.72 7.58 -27.34
CA MET A 75 8.91 8.42 -27.21
C MET A 75 8.92 9.15 -25.85
N PHE A 76 10.03 9.08 -25.11
CA PHE A 76 10.16 9.69 -23.78
C PHE A 76 11.43 10.52 -23.63
N PRO A 77 11.39 11.70 -22.98
CA PRO A 77 12.60 12.46 -22.66
C PRO A 77 13.55 11.60 -21.80
N ARG A 78 14.82 11.50 -22.20
CA ARG A 78 15.83 10.67 -21.52
C ARG A 78 16.02 11.03 -20.04
N ALA A 79 15.83 12.29 -19.66
CA ALA A 79 15.85 12.72 -18.25
C ALA A 79 14.85 11.96 -17.35
N ARG A 80 13.78 11.43 -17.94
CA ARG A 80 12.80 10.58 -17.28
C ARG A 80 13.10 9.11 -17.58
N GLN A 81 14.32 8.65 -17.30
CA GLN A 81 14.65 7.22 -17.36
C GLN A 81 13.51 6.40 -16.74
N MET A 82 13.05 5.42 -17.51
CA MET A 82 11.70 4.87 -17.47
C MET A 82 11.19 4.45 -16.07
N PRO A 83 10.18 5.14 -15.52
CA PRO A 83 9.34 4.57 -14.47
C PRO A 83 8.19 3.71 -15.03
N LEU A 84 8.00 3.65 -16.36
CA LEU A 84 6.83 3.00 -16.97
C LEU A 84 6.89 1.47 -16.97
N HIS A 85 8.06 0.83 -17.07
CA HIS A 85 8.16 -0.63 -16.85
C HIS A 85 8.10 -1.04 -15.38
N LYS A 86 8.42 -0.11 -14.46
CA LYS A 86 8.17 -0.33 -13.04
C LYS A 86 6.67 -0.47 -12.76
N PHE A 87 5.81 0.06 -13.63
CA PHE A 87 4.36 -0.10 -13.51
C PHE A 87 3.91 -1.53 -13.84
N GLU A 88 4.50 -2.19 -14.84
CA GLU A 88 4.22 -3.61 -15.13
C GLU A 88 4.68 -4.49 -13.97
N GLU A 89 5.91 -4.29 -13.46
CA GLU A 89 6.41 -5.03 -12.29
C GLU A 89 5.55 -4.77 -11.03
N LEU A 90 5.07 -3.54 -10.84
CA LEU A 90 4.14 -3.18 -9.77
C LEU A 90 2.77 -3.85 -9.97
N LEU A 91 2.28 -3.91 -11.21
CA LEU A 91 1.01 -4.52 -11.55
C LEU A 91 1.07 -6.04 -11.33
N ASP A 92 2.15 -6.68 -11.75
CA ASP A 92 2.43 -8.11 -11.53
C ASP A 92 2.55 -8.40 -10.03
N SER A 93 3.28 -7.57 -9.29
CA SER A 93 3.38 -7.70 -7.82
C SER A 93 2.02 -7.52 -7.13
N CYS A 94 1.19 -6.57 -7.58
CA CYS A 94 -0.17 -6.39 -7.08
C CYS A 94 -1.08 -7.59 -7.39
N ASN A 95 -0.98 -8.16 -8.60
CA ASN A 95 -1.76 -9.32 -9.00
C ASN A 95 -1.34 -10.58 -8.22
N GLN A 96 -0.03 -10.76 -8.00
CA GLN A 96 0.51 -11.83 -7.17
C GLN A 96 0.03 -11.69 -5.71
N ALA A 97 0.09 -10.49 -5.14
CA ALA A 97 -0.39 -10.25 -3.78
C ALA A 97 -1.91 -10.51 -3.64
N LYS A 98 -2.72 -10.18 -4.65
CA LYS A 98 -4.16 -10.52 -4.68
C LYS A 98 -4.38 -12.03 -4.68
N LYS A 99 -3.65 -12.76 -5.52
CA LYS A 99 -3.73 -14.22 -5.61
C LYS A 99 -3.38 -14.88 -4.27
N GLU A 100 -2.29 -14.45 -3.64
CA GLU A 100 -1.89 -14.94 -2.31
C GLU A 100 -2.97 -14.65 -1.26
N ALA A 101 -3.58 -13.46 -1.28
CA ALA A 101 -4.67 -13.12 -0.36
C ALA A 101 -5.92 -14.00 -0.54
N GLU A 102 -6.26 -14.34 -1.79
CA GLU A 102 -7.36 -15.27 -2.10
C GLU A 102 -7.06 -16.69 -1.63
N GLU A 103 -5.83 -17.17 -1.81
CA GLU A 103 -5.37 -18.47 -1.30
C GLU A 103 -5.42 -18.53 0.23
N PHE A 104 -4.95 -17.48 0.92
CA PHE A 104 -5.07 -17.37 2.37
C PHE A 104 -6.53 -17.36 2.85
N LYS A 105 -7.42 -16.64 2.15
CA LYS A 105 -8.85 -16.63 2.47
C LYS A 105 -9.48 -18.02 2.34
N ALA A 106 -9.11 -18.76 1.29
CA ALA A 106 -9.56 -20.13 1.10
C ALA A 106 -9.04 -21.08 2.21
N LEU A 107 -7.79 -20.88 2.67
CA LEU A 107 -7.23 -21.66 3.77
C LEU A 107 -7.94 -21.40 5.10
N ILE A 108 -8.27 -20.14 5.39
CA ILE A 108 -9.05 -19.76 6.58
C ILE A 108 -10.41 -20.46 6.56
N GLN A 109 -11.12 -20.44 5.43
CA GLN A 109 -12.43 -21.11 5.31
C GLN A 109 -12.34 -22.62 5.54
N LYS A 110 -11.29 -23.28 5.02
CA LYS A 110 -11.04 -24.71 5.28
C LYS A 110 -10.79 -24.97 6.77
N PHE A 111 -10.00 -24.11 7.42
CA PHE A 111 -9.73 -24.24 8.85
C PHE A 111 -11.00 -24.03 9.70
N GLU A 112 -11.80 -23.02 9.36
CA GLU A 112 -13.11 -22.78 10.00
C GLU A 112 -14.03 -24.00 9.86
N ALA A 113 -14.08 -24.64 8.70
CA ALA A 113 -14.88 -25.84 8.48
C ALA A 113 -14.42 -27.01 9.38
N VAL A 114 -13.11 -27.25 9.48
CA VAL A 114 -12.55 -28.28 10.38
C VAL A 114 -12.86 -27.98 11.84
N VAL A 115 -12.76 -26.72 12.25
CA VAL A 115 -13.12 -26.30 13.62
C VAL A 115 -14.60 -26.56 13.89
N ILE A 116 -15.49 -26.21 12.95
CA ILE A 116 -16.93 -26.44 13.07
C ILE A 116 -17.23 -27.94 13.16
N GLU A 117 -16.61 -28.76 12.31
CA GLU A 117 -16.79 -30.23 12.30
C GLU A 117 -16.30 -30.86 13.61
N LYS A 118 -15.12 -30.45 14.11
CA LYS A 118 -14.62 -30.95 15.40
C LYS A 118 -15.51 -30.49 16.55
N MET A 119 -15.97 -29.24 16.54
CA MET A 119 -16.89 -28.72 17.56
C MET A 119 -18.26 -29.42 17.53
N SER A 120 -18.78 -29.80 16.36
CA SER A 120 -20.05 -30.52 16.26
C SER A 120 -19.94 -31.95 16.79
N LYS A 121 -18.83 -32.65 16.49
CA LYS A 121 -18.55 -34.01 17.00
C LYS A 121 -18.37 -34.05 18.52
N LEU A 122 -17.85 -32.99 19.12
CA LEU A 122 -17.67 -32.91 20.57
C LEU A 122 -19.00 -32.70 21.33
N ASN A 123 -20.15 -32.62 20.64
CA ASN A 123 -21.49 -32.54 21.23
C ASN A 123 -21.58 -31.48 22.36
N LEU A 124 -20.99 -30.30 22.11
CA LEU A 124 -20.97 -29.18 23.06
C LEU A 124 -22.30 -28.42 23.03
N SER A 125 -23.38 -29.02 23.57
CA SER A 125 -24.60 -28.27 23.91
C SER A 125 -24.29 -27.09 24.86
N TYR A 126 -23.16 -27.15 25.57
CA TYR A 126 -22.61 -26.14 26.48
C TYR A 126 -21.86 -24.99 25.80
N LEU A 127 -21.66 -24.99 24.46
CA LEU A 127 -21.02 -23.87 23.73
C LEU A 127 -21.99 -22.91 23.03
N ILE A 128 -23.31 -23.13 23.12
CA ILE A 128 -24.31 -22.18 22.61
C ILE A 128 -24.05 -20.74 23.12
N PRO A 129 -23.68 -20.51 24.41
CA PRO A 129 -23.35 -19.17 24.90
C PRO A 129 -22.11 -18.57 24.22
N VAL A 130 -21.11 -19.39 23.88
CA VAL A 130 -19.86 -18.94 23.24
C VAL A 130 -20.09 -18.56 21.77
N LYS A 131 -20.93 -19.32 21.04
CA LYS A 131 -21.35 -18.97 19.67
C LYS A 131 -22.17 -17.68 19.63
N GLN A 132 -23.06 -17.45 20.60
CA GLN A 132 -23.79 -16.19 20.74
C GLN A 132 -22.85 -15.02 21.01
N LYS A 133 -21.87 -15.19 21.90
CA LYS A 133 -20.90 -14.13 22.23
C LYS A 133 -19.93 -13.80 21.09
N MET A 134 -19.51 -14.79 20.30
CA MET A 134 -18.71 -14.55 19.09
C MET A 134 -19.52 -13.86 17.98
N SER A 135 -20.81 -14.14 17.86
CA SER A 135 -21.70 -13.45 16.91
C SER A 135 -21.95 -11.99 17.33
N GLN A 136 -22.11 -11.73 18.63
CA GLN A 136 -22.14 -10.36 19.17
C GLN A 136 -20.85 -9.59 18.87
N MET A 137 -19.67 -10.15 19.18
CA MET A 137 -18.40 -9.46 18.89
C MET A 137 -18.19 -9.17 17.40
N ARG A 138 -18.70 -10.02 16.50
CA ARG A 138 -18.63 -9.81 15.04
C ARG A 138 -19.54 -8.66 14.59
N ASN A 139 -20.73 -8.53 15.20
CA ASN A 139 -21.66 -7.42 14.96
C ASN A 139 -21.18 -6.11 15.60
N ASP A 140 -20.55 -6.17 16.77
CA ASP A 140 -20.00 -5.01 17.47
C ASP A 140 -18.75 -4.48 16.74
N GLY A 141 -17.92 -5.37 16.18
CA GLY A 141 -16.81 -4.99 15.29
C GLY A 141 -17.27 -4.38 13.97
N GLN A 142 -18.44 -4.77 13.45
CA GLN A 142 -19.04 -4.13 12.27
C GLN A 142 -19.68 -2.77 12.60
N LYS A 143 -20.30 -2.60 13.79
CA LYS A 143 -20.81 -1.30 14.26
C LYS A 143 -19.69 -0.30 14.58
N ALA A 144 -18.57 -0.76 15.17
CA ALA A 144 -17.41 0.09 15.44
C ALA A 144 -16.74 0.61 14.15
N ASN A 145 -16.89 -0.09 13.02
CA ASN A 145 -16.38 0.35 11.72
C ASN A 145 -17.34 1.28 10.94
N CYS A 146 -18.53 1.57 11.47
CA CYS A 146 -19.51 2.47 10.84
C CYS A 146 -19.61 3.85 11.52
N SER A 147 -18.89 4.10 12.63
CA SER A 147 -18.98 5.34 13.42
C SER A 147 -17.84 6.34 13.22
N THR A 148 -16.95 6.17 12.24
CA THR A 148 -16.04 7.26 11.83
C THR A 148 -16.68 8.15 10.76
N LYS A 149 -17.85 8.71 11.08
CA LYS A 149 -18.38 9.90 10.41
C LYS A 149 -18.95 10.86 11.44
N THR A 150 -18.26 12.01 11.53
CA THR A 150 -18.71 13.33 11.96
C THR A 150 -19.22 13.48 13.38
N ASP A 151 -18.37 14.11 14.20
CA ASP A 151 -18.75 14.88 15.38
C ASP A 151 -19.88 15.87 15.03
N ASN A 152 -21.03 15.70 15.70
CA ASN A 152 -21.97 16.71 16.18
C ASN A 152 -23.31 16.02 16.49
N ASP A 153 -23.52 15.62 17.75
CA ASP A 153 -24.67 16.09 18.54
C ASP A 153 -24.84 15.31 19.87
N LYS A 154 -24.87 16.11 20.94
CA LYS A 154 -25.56 15.98 22.24
C LYS A 154 -26.13 14.62 22.70
N ILE A 155 -25.59 14.18 23.84
CA ILE A 155 -26.25 13.92 25.15
C ILE A 155 -27.79 13.78 25.11
N LEU A 156 -28.31 12.62 25.57
CA LEU A 156 -29.22 12.44 26.73
C LEU A 156 -29.84 11.01 26.72
N PHE A 157 -29.67 10.21 27.78
CA PHE A 157 -30.74 9.62 28.62
C PHE A 157 -30.29 8.43 29.51
N GLU A 158 -30.84 8.41 30.71
CA GLU A 158 -30.61 7.54 31.87
C GLU A 158 -31.45 6.24 31.91
N SER A 159 -30.90 5.24 32.63
CA SER A 159 -31.55 4.40 33.68
C SER A 159 -32.44 3.18 33.38
N GLN A 160 -32.39 2.26 34.38
CA GLN A 160 -33.31 1.17 34.80
C GLN A 160 -32.94 -0.26 34.28
N ALA A 161 -32.49 -1.20 35.13
CA ALA A 161 -33.21 -2.04 36.14
C ALA A 161 -34.28 -2.96 35.46
N SER A 162 -34.48 -4.27 35.70
CA SER A 162 -34.35 -5.15 36.88
C SER A 162 -34.61 -6.63 36.49
N ASN A 163 -34.28 -7.58 37.40
CA ASN A 163 -34.97 -8.84 37.79
C ASN A 163 -35.46 -9.88 36.77
N ILE A 164 -35.04 -11.16 36.97
CA ILE A 164 -35.92 -12.35 37.01
C ILE A 164 -35.38 -13.38 38.04
N GLN A 165 -36.22 -13.71 39.03
CA GLN A 165 -36.19 -14.92 39.88
C GLN A 165 -36.99 -16.06 39.23
N THR A 166 -36.71 -17.32 39.61
CA THR A 166 -37.62 -18.48 39.83
C THR A 166 -36.76 -19.76 39.84
N ASN A 167 -37.06 -20.87 40.51
CA ASN A 167 -37.89 -21.25 41.65
C ASN A 167 -37.43 -22.67 42.06
N ASP A 168 -37.49 -22.97 43.36
CA ASP A 168 -37.36 -24.30 43.96
C ASP A 168 -38.56 -25.21 43.59
N SER A 169 -38.34 -26.52 43.52
CA SER A 169 -39.34 -27.56 43.84
C SER A 169 -38.69 -28.95 43.94
N SER A 170 -38.80 -29.54 45.12
CA SER A 170 -38.39 -30.89 45.52
C SER A 170 -39.59 -31.85 45.47
N GLN A 171 -39.40 -33.13 45.11
CA GLN A 171 -39.65 -34.32 45.97
C GLN A 171 -39.54 -35.68 45.22
N PRO A 172 -39.33 -36.80 45.95
CA PRO A 172 -38.60 -37.98 45.47
C PRO A 172 -39.47 -39.24 45.26
N SER A 173 -38.91 -40.26 44.61
CA SER A 173 -39.42 -41.64 44.72
C SER A 173 -38.27 -42.66 44.79
N ASN A 174 -38.43 -43.59 45.74
CA ASN A 174 -37.51 -44.63 46.12
C ASN A 174 -37.43 -45.75 45.07
N HIS A 175 -36.22 -46.20 44.74
CA HIS A 175 -35.95 -47.60 44.42
C HIS A 175 -34.50 -47.94 44.80
N SER A 176 -34.38 -48.82 45.79
CA SER A 176 -33.11 -49.36 46.28
C SER A 176 -32.71 -50.56 45.41
N ILE A 177 -31.67 -50.41 44.59
CA ILE A 177 -30.96 -51.53 43.95
C ILE A 177 -29.46 -51.25 44.02
N GLU A 178 -28.76 -52.10 44.78
CA GLU A 178 -27.35 -52.49 44.72
C GLU A 178 -26.33 -51.45 44.23
N SER A 179 -25.80 -50.67 45.17
CA SER A 179 -24.68 -49.74 44.97
C SER A 179 -23.43 -50.24 45.69
N ASN A 180 -22.57 -51.00 44.99
CA ASN A 180 -21.19 -51.20 45.45
C ASN A 180 -20.12 -51.28 44.34
N THR A 181 -20.46 -50.90 43.10
CA THR A 181 -19.48 -50.72 42.00
C THR A 181 -19.49 -49.31 41.38
N PHE A 182 -20.32 -48.40 41.89
CA PHE A 182 -20.53 -47.08 41.26
C PHE A 182 -19.48 -46.01 41.63
N ASN A 183 -18.72 -46.20 42.70
CA ASN A 183 -17.84 -45.15 43.24
C ASN A 183 -16.44 -45.07 42.59
N GLN A 184 -16.00 -46.11 41.86
CA GLN A 184 -14.71 -46.05 41.14
C GLN A 184 -14.83 -45.39 39.74
N ASN A 185 -16.05 -45.25 39.21
CA ASN A 185 -16.31 -44.64 37.90
C ASN A 185 -16.46 -43.10 37.95
N SER A 186 -16.74 -42.51 39.11
CA SER A 186 -16.89 -41.05 39.26
C SER A 186 -15.54 -40.32 39.20
N GLU A 187 -14.53 -40.83 39.91
CA GLU A 187 -13.18 -40.26 39.93
C GLU A 187 -12.48 -40.34 38.56
N SER A 188 -12.69 -41.44 37.83
CA SER A 188 -12.16 -41.58 36.46
C SER A 188 -12.84 -40.62 35.49
N ARG A 189 -14.13 -40.32 35.68
CA ARG A 189 -14.86 -39.36 34.84
C ARG A 189 -14.42 -37.93 35.10
N GLU A 190 -14.23 -37.53 36.36
CA GLU A 190 -13.75 -36.18 36.71
C GLU A 190 -12.34 -35.91 36.18
N LYS A 191 -11.43 -36.88 36.24
CA LYS A 191 -10.10 -36.75 35.65
C LYS A 191 -10.18 -36.59 34.13
N HIS A 192 -11.09 -37.32 33.47
CA HIS A 192 -11.27 -37.24 32.02
C HIS A 192 -11.90 -35.91 31.58
N THR A 193 -12.89 -35.37 32.30
CA THR A 193 -13.47 -34.04 32.01
C THR A 193 -12.48 -32.91 32.29
N SER A 194 -11.68 -32.99 33.35
CA SER A 194 -10.61 -32.04 33.64
C SER A 194 -9.56 -32.00 32.50
N HIS A 195 -9.14 -33.18 32.03
CA HIS A 195 -8.17 -33.28 30.94
C HIS A 195 -8.72 -32.72 29.61
N ILE A 196 -9.96 -33.04 29.26
CA ILE A 196 -10.62 -32.48 28.06
C ILE A 196 -10.72 -30.95 28.16
N LYS A 197 -11.11 -30.41 29.33
CA LYS A 197 -11.21 -28.97 29.54
C LYS A 197 -9.86 -28.28 29.34
N SER A 198 -8.79 -28.85 29.89
CA SER A 198 -7.43 -28.32 29.72
C SER A 198 -7.00 -28.28 28.25
N ILE A 199 -7.27 -29.35 27.48
CA ILE A 199 -6.97 -29.37 26.05
C ILE A 199 -7.79 -28.33 25.29
N CYS A 200 -9.08 -28.20 25.59
CA CYS A 200 -9.96 -27.19 24.99
C CYS A 200 -9.47 -25.77 25.25
N ASP A 201 -9.05 -25.47 26.49
CA ASP A 201 -8.52 -24.16 26.87
C ASP A 201 -7.20 -23.86 26.15
N GLN A 202 -6.31 -24.86 26.02
CA GLN A 202 -5.06 -24.72 25.26
C GLN A 202 -5.32 -24.47 23.76
N CYS A 203 -6.24 -25.21 23.14
CA CYS A 203 -6.61 -25.00 21.74
C CYS A 203 -7.27 -23.63 21.53
N TYR A 204 -8.14 -23.21 22.45
CA TYR A 204 -8.78 -21.89 22.39
C TYR A 204 -7.75 -20.76 22.49
N ASN A 205 -6.82 -20.85 23.45
CA ASN A 205 -5.76 -19.86 23.62
C ASN A 205 -4.84 -19.79 22.40
N ALA A 206 -4.50 -20.93 21.80
CA ALA A 206 -3.69 -20.97 20.57
C ALA A 206 -4.42 -20.30 19.38
N VAL A 207 -5.73 -20.56 19.22
CA VAL A 207 -6.54 -19.93 18.17
C VAL A 207 -6.67 -18.42 18.40
N CYS A 208 -6.89 -17.99 19.64
CA CYS A 208 -6.93 -16.57 20.00
C CYS A 208 -5.58 -15.87 19.73
N ALA A 209 -4.46 -16.48 20.13
CA ALA A 209 -3.14 -15.94 19.86
C ALA A 209 -2.85 -15.81 18.35
N TYR A 210 -3.24 -16.82 17.55
CA TYR A 210 -3.09 -16.78 16.11
C TYR A 210 -3.99 -15.72 15.46
N ARG A 211 -5.25 -15.58 15.92
CA ARG A 211 -6.15 -14.51 15.48
C ARG A 211 -5.55 -13.13 15.75
N ASP A 212 -5.02 -12.91 16.95
CA ASP A 212 -4.45 -11.62 17.34
C ASP A 212 -3.16 -11.32 16.55
N TYR A 213 -2.37 -12.35 16.20
CA TYR A 213 -1.25 -12.22 15.25
C TYR A 213 -1.73 -11.77 13.87
N LEU A 214 -2.77 -12.41 13.32
CA LEU A 214 -3.32 -12.03 12.00
C LEU A 214 -3.89 -10.61 11.99
N ILE A 215 -4.54 -10.17 13.07
CA ILE A 215 -5.02 -8.79 13.22
C ILE A 215 -3.85 -7.81 13.15
N LYS A 216 -2.74 -8.09 13.85
CA LYS A 216 -1.54 -7.24 13.83
C LYS A 216 -0.91 -7.15 12.44
N GLU A 217 -0.82 -8.26 11.70
CA GLU A 217 -0.29 -8.23 10.33
C GLU A 217 -1.23 -7.49 9.37
N LEU A 218 -2.55 -7.63 9.52
CA LEU A 218 -3.52 -6.84 8.74
C LEU A 218 -3.39 -5.33 9.00
N GLU A 219 -3.22 -4.90 10.25
CA GLU A 219 -2.98 -3.49 10.59
C GLU A 219 -1.67 -2.96 10.02
N LYS A 220 -0.62 -3.80 9.99
CA LYS A 220 0.66 -3.47 9.34
C LYS A 220 0.49 -3.27 7.84
N ILE A 221 -0.25 -4.16 7.16
CA ILE A 221 -0.56 -4.02 5.73
C ILE A 221 -1.32 -2.71 5.47
N LYS A 222 -2.35 -2.39 6.27
CA LYS A 222 -3.11 -1.13 6.15
C LYS A 222 -2.22 0.12 6.31
N ARG A 223 -1.30 0.12 7.29
CA ARG A 223 -0.35 1.23 7.48
C ARG A 223 0.60 1.38 6.28
N ASN A 224 1.08 0.27 5.73
CA ASN A 224 1.92 0.29 4.54
C ASN A 224 1.16 0.84 3.33
N GLN A 225 -0.09 0.43 3.13
CA GLN A 225 -0.94 0.95 2.07
C GLN A 225 -1.15 2.47 2.21
N ALA A 226 -1.52 2.97 3.38
CA ALA A 226 -1.69 4.41 3.63
C ALA A 226 -0.39 5.20 3.37
N THR A 227 0.76 4.62 3.71
CA THR A 227 2.07 5.22 3.43
C THR A 227 2.34 5.32 1.92
N ILE A 228 2.00 4.27 1.16
CA ILE A 228 2.13 4.24 -0.30
C ILE A 228 1.21 5.29 -0.93
N GLU A 229 -0.05 5.36 -0.53
CA GLU A 229 -1.04 6.33 -1.02
C GLU A 229 -0.62 7.78 -0.73
N THR A 230 -0.05 8.02 0.45
CA THR A 230 0.49 9.34 0.84
C THR A 230 1.66 9.72 -0.07
N ARG A 231 2.62 8.81 -0.28
CA ARG A 231 3.78 9.05 -1.17
C ARG A 231 3.34 9.28 -2.61
N PHE A 232 2.34 8.52 -3.08
CA PHE A 232 1.78 8.70 -4.41
C PHE A 232 1.14 10.08 -4.57
N SER A 233 0.31 10.49 -3.60
CA SER A 233 -0.34 11.80 -3.60
C SER A 233 0.66 12.96 -3.57
N GLN A 234 1.70 12.85 -2.74
CA GLN A 234 2.81 13.82 -2.70
C GLN A 234 3.49 13.94 -4.06
N LYS A 235 3.83 12.80 -4.69
CA LYS A 235 4.48 12.79 -6.01
C LYS A 235 3.60 13.40 -7.11
N MET A 236 2.30 13.14 -7.09
CA MET A 236 1.34 13.72 -8.03
C MET A 236 1.17 15.23 -7.82
N ASN A 237 1.14 15.70 -6.58
CA ASN A 237 1.08 17.13 -6.26
C ASN A 237 2.37 17.86 -6.65
N SER A 238 3.54 17.27 -6.44
CA SER A 238 4.82 17.81 -6.92
C SER A 238 4.87 17.90 -8.45
N LYS A 239 4.33 16.90 -9.15
CA LYS A 239 4.22 16.93 -10.62
C LYS A 239 3.29 18.06 -11.10
N ARG A 240 2.11 18.21 -10.47
CA ARG A 240 1.15 19.28 -10.80
C ARG A 240 1.75 20.68 -10.61
N LYS A 241 2.45 20.92 -9.50
CA LYS A 241 3.15 22.19 -9.26
C LYS A 241 4.23 22.47 -10.31
N TYR A 242 4.94 21.43 -10.76
CA TYR A 242 5.96 21.59 -11.80
C TYR A 242 5.33 21.93 -13.15
N ASP A 243 4.22 21.27 -13.51
CA ASP A 243 3.48 21.54 -14.74
C ASP A 243 2.85 22.95 -14.70
N GLU A 244 2.31 23.42 -13.57
CA GLU A 244 1.79 24.79 -13.40
C GLU A 244 2.88 25.86 -13.56
N VAL A 245 4.05 25.67 -12.97
CA VAL A 245 5.19 26.60 -13.15
C VAL A 245 5.67 26.59 -14.60
N TYR A 246 5.68 25.43 -15.27
CA TYR A 246 6.13 25.32 -16.66
C TYR A 246 5.22 26.06 -17.66
N TRP A 247 3.91 26.15 -17.38
CA TRP A 247 2.94 26.88 -18.20
C TRP A 247 2.89 28.39 -17.94
N VAL A 248 3.38 28.87 -16.80
CA VAL A 248 3.46 30.32 -16.51
C VAL A 248 4.68 30.97 -17.18
N TYR A 249 5.70 30.18 -17.52
CA TYR A 249 6.98 30.67 -18.05
C TYR A 249 7.24 30.37 -19.53
N ASN A 250 6.29 29.75 -20.26
CA ASN A 250 6.31 29.58 -21.71
C ASN A 250 5.03 30.13 -22.32
#